data_AF-A0A644Y2C4-F1
#
_entry.id   AF-A0A644Y2C4-F1
#
_cell.length_a   1.000
_cell.length_b   1.000
_cell.length_c   1.000
_cell.angle_alpha   90.00
_cell.angle_beta   90.00
_cell.angle_gamma   90.00
#
_symmetry.space_group_name_H-M   'P 1'
#
loop_
_entity.id
_entity.type
_entity.pdbx_description
1 polymer ?
#
loop_
_entity_poly.entity_id
_entity_poly.type
_entity_poly.pdbx_seq_one_letter_code
_entity_poly.pdbx_strand_id
1 'polypeptide(L)' 'MTKVLQAVGRCIRTTNDRGVILLLDNRYSNYKYKSLFPKEWNPYVRIKKPNDIKSLCKKFWDNE' A
#
# COMPACT_ATOMS: atom_id res chain seq x y z
N MET A 1 -13.86 0.35 3.64
CA MET A 1 -12.47 0.05 4.04
C MET A 1 -12.27 -1.35 4.62
N THR A 2 -13.23 -1.93 5.35
CA THR A 2 -13.08 -3.25 6.01
C THR A 2 -12.54 -4.37 5.10
N LYS A 3 -13.08 -4.55 3.89
CA LYS A 3 -12.58 -5.56 2.94
C LYS A 3 -11.13 -5.32 2.49
N VAL A 4 -10.73 -4.05 2.36
CA VAL A 4 -9.36 -3.67 1.99
C VAL A 4 -8.40 -4.04 3.12
N LEU A 5 -8.76 -3.73 4.37
CA LEU A 5 -7.96 -4.09 5.54
C LEU A 5 -7.81 -5.61 5.70
N GLN A 6 -8.90 -6.35 5.47
CA GLN A 6 -8.85 -7.81 5.49
C GLN A 6 -7.92 -8.38 4.40
N ALA A 7 -7.93 -7.80 3.19
CA ALA A 7 -7.01 -8.20 2.12
C ALA A 7 -5.55 -7.87 2.46
N VAL A 8 -5.30 -6.70 3.07
CA VAL A 8 -3.99 -6.31 3.56
C VAL A 8 -3.46 -7.29 4.62
N GLY A 9 -4.32 -7.74 5.54
CA GLY A 9 -3.96 -8.79 6.52
C GLY A 9 -3.69 -10.17 5.91
N ARG A 10 -3.91 -10.36 4.60
CA ARG A 10 -3.41 -11.54 3.88
C ARG A 10 -1.98 -11.37 3.38
N CYS A 11 -1.50 -10.13 3.23
CA CYS A 11 -0.15 -9.81 2.76
C CYS A 11 0.90 -9.98 3.86
N ILE A 12 0.53 -9.68 5.12
CA ILE A 12 1.40 -9.80 6.29
C ILE A 12 0.71 -10.70 7.31
N ARG A 13 1.30 -11.86 7.62
CA ARG A 13 0.79 -12.84 8.60
C ARG A 13 1.79 -13.16 9.70
N THR A 14 3.08 -13.08 9.41
CA THR A 14 4.18 -13.32 10.34
C THR A 14 5.06 -12.08 10.51
N THR A 15 5.94 -12.09 11.51
CA THR A 15 6.92 -11.01 11.75
C THR A 15 7.98 -10.91 10.66
N ASN A 16 8.14 -11.94 9.84
CA ASN A 16 9.14 -12.01 8.77
C ASN A 16 8.52 -11.70 7.40
N ASP A 17 7.20 -11.65 7.29
CA ASP A 17 6.52 -11.36 6.04
C ASP A 17 6.74 -9.89 5.65
N ARG A 18 7.14 -9.69 4.40
CA ARG A 18 7.24 -8.37 3.77
C ARG A 18 6.39 -8.39 2.52
N GLY A 19 5.77 -7.26 2.20
CA GLY A 19 4.94 -7.15 1.00
C GLY A 19 4.57 -5.73 0.66
N VAL A 20 4.16 -5.53 -0.59
CA VAL A 20 3.71 -4.25 -1.12
C VAL A 20 2.20 -4.30 -1.34
N ILE A 21 1.49 -3.27 -0.87
CA ILE A 21 0.05 -3.12 -1.08
C ILE A 21 -0.18 -1.98 -2.06
N LEU A 22 -0.86 -2.28 -3.16
CA LEU A 22 -1.22 -1.30 -4.18
C LEU A 22 -2.73 -1.13 -4.24
N LEU A 23 -3.21 0.08 -3.94
CA LEU A 23 -4.63 0.43 -4.02
C LEU A 23 -4.93 1.05 -5.39
N LEU A 24 -5.55 0.25 -6.27
CA LEU A 24 -5.87 0.65 -7.64
C LEU A 24 -7.30 1.19 -7.73
N ASP A 25 -7.45 2.48 -7.47
CA ASP A 25 -8.67 3.24 -7.80
C ASP A 25 -8.47 4.74 -7.52
N ASN A 26 -9.09 5.61 -8.32
CA ASN A 26 -9.12 7.04 -8.05
C ASN A 26 -9.81 7.38 -6.72
N ARG A 27 -10.74 6.54 -6.25
CA ARG A 27 -11.44 6.69 -4.95
C ARG A 27 -10.48 6.81 -3.78
N TYR A 28 -9.36 6.09 -3.79
CA TYR A 28 -8.34 6.14 -2.74
C TYR A 28 -7.53 7.44 -2.73
N SER A 29 -7.60 8.23 -3.80
CA SER A 29 -7.03 9.58 -3.82
C SER A 29 -7.94 10.63 -3.17
N ASN A 30 -9.23 10.33 -2.98
CA ASN A 30 -10.20 11.24 -2.36
C ASN A 30 -9.98 11.32 -0.84
N TYR A 31 -10.03 12.54 -0.29
CA TYR A 31 -9.86 12.82 1.14
C TYR A 31 -10.77 11.95 2.03
N LYS A 32 -12.04 11.73 1.63
CA LYS A 32 -12.99 10.92 2.40
C LYS A 32 -12.55 9.47 2.58
N TYR A 33 -11.84 8.90 1.61
CA TYR A 33 -11.30 7.53 1.73
C TYR A 33 -9.97 7.52 2.46
N LYS A 34 -9.13 8.54 2.26
CA LYS A 34 -7.85 8.70 2.97
C LYS A 34 -8.03 8.82 4.48
N SER A 35 -9.08 9.51 4.94
CA SER A 35 -9.39 9.62 6.38
C SER A 35 -9.77 8.29 7.02
N LEU A 36 -10.08 7.26 6.22
CA LEU A 36 -10.40 5.92 6.67
C LEU A 36 -9.18 4.98 6.65
N PHE A 37 -8.00 5.48 6.26
CA PHE A 37 -6.78 4.68 6.28
C PHE A 37 -6.26 4.55 7.72
N PRO A 38 -5.75 3.37 8.11
CA PRO A 38 -5.05 3.20 9.37
C PRO A 38 -3.88 4.18 9.47
N LYS A 39 -3.59 4.68 10.68
CA LYS A 39 -2.49 5.63 10.91
C LYS A 39 -1.13 4.99 10.62
N GLU A 40 -1.03 3.70 10.83
CA GLU A 40 0.14 2.84 10.64
C GLU A 40 0.58 2.77 9.17
N TRP A 41 -0.30 3.12 8.23
CA TRP A 41 0.06 3.20 6.81
C TRP A 41 0.81 4.48 6.46
N ASN A 42 0.96 5.42 7.40
CA ASN A 42 1.75 6.62 7.20
C ASN A 42 3.23 6.38 7.52
N PRO A 43 4.15 6.71 6.60
CA PRO A 43 3.93 7.36 5.30
C PRO A 43 3.53 6.37 4.18
N TYR A 44 2.57 6.78 3.34
CA TYR A 44 2.22 6.08 2.10
C TYR A 44 2.64 6.90 0.87
N VAL A 45 2.90 6.22 -0.24
CA VAL A 45 3.35 6.87 -1.49
C VAL A 45 2.20 6.97 -2.47
N ARG A 46 1.92 8.18 -2.97
CA ARG A 46 0.97 8.38 -4.08
C ARG A 46 1.69 8.20 -5.41
N ILE A 47 1.30 7.17 -6.15
CA ILE A 47 1.86 6.90 -7.47
C ILE A 47 1.00 7.55 -8.57
N LYS A 48 1.65 8.18 -9.55
CA LYS A 48 1.00 8.78 -10.73
C LYS A 48 1.35 8.05 -12.02
N LYS A 49 2.57 7.51 -12.13
CA LYS A 49 3.04 6.82 -13.34
C LYS A 49 3.27 5.34 -13.05
N PRO A 50 2.88 4.43 -13.96
CA PRO A 50 3.14 3.00 -13.79
C PRO A 50 4.64 2.66 -13.61
N ASN A 51 5.52 3.44 -14.24
CA ASN A 51 6.97 3.23 -14.15
C ASN A 51 7.51 3.45 -12.72
N ASP A 52 6.87 4.33 -11.94
CA ASP A 52 7.24 4.58 -10.55
C ASP A 52 6.96 3.34 -9.68
N ILE A 53 5.90 2.57 -10.00
CA ILE A 53 5.54 1.32 -9.30
C ILE A 53 6.71 0.34 -9.41
N LYS A 54 7.23 0.14 -10.63
CA LYS A 54 8.33 -0.78 -10.89
C LYS A 54 9.58 -0.38 -10.10
N SER A 55 9.92 0.91 -10.12
CA SER A 55 11.09 1.40 -9.38
C SER A 55 10.93 1.26 -7.86
N LEU A 56 9.75 1.61 -7.32
CA LEU A 56 9.46 1.51 -5.89
C LEU A 56 9.44 0.07 -5.40
N CYS A 57 8.80 -0.84 -6.14
CA CYS A 57 8.80 -2.25 -5.80
C CYS A 57 10.23 -2.81 -5.84
N LYS A 58 11.00 -2.48 -6.88
CA LYS A 58 12.40 -2.90 -6.96
C LYS A 58 13.19 -2.41 -5.75
N LYS A 59 13.10 -1.12 -5.39
CA LYS A 59 13.76 -0.58 -4.18
C LYS A 59 13.30 -1.27 -2.89
N PHE A 60 12.02 -1.60 -2.77
CA PHE A 60 11.49 -2.28 -1.59
C PHE A 60 12.09 -3.69 -1.43
N TRP A 61 12.22 -4.43 -2.53
CA TRP A 61 12.76 -5.79 -2.53
C TRP A 61 14.30 -5.85 -2.57
N ASP A 62 14.96 -4.85 -3.17
CA ASP A 62 16.44 -4.76 -3.26
C ASP A 62 17.09 -4.26 -1.95
N ASN A 63 16.32 -3.69 -1.01
CA ASN A 63 16.82 -3.28 0.31
C ASN A 63 16.99 -4.49 1.26
N GLU A 64 17.54 -5.58 0.74
CA GLU A 64 18.02 -6.75 1.49
C GLU A 64 19.51 -6.60 1.80
#